data_AF-A0A6I4MC08-F1
#
_entry.id   AF-A0A6I4MC08-F1
#
_cell.length_a   1.000
_cell.length_b   1.000
_cell.length_c   1.000
_cell.angle_alpha   90.00
_cell.angle_beta   90.00
_cell.angle_gamma   90.00
#
_symmetry.space_group_name_H-M   'P 1'
#
loop_
_entity.id
_entity.type
_entity.pdbx_description
1 polymer ?
#
loop_
_entity_poly.entity_id
_entity_poly.type
_entity_poly.pdbx_seq_one_letter_code
_entity_poly.pdbx_strand_id
1 'polypeptide(L)'
;MSPSAVPTRDDLVARLRVRFADIPAENVRRCVDDLWCCCAHLGMRPDARTIERLAASRLTGVVRGARPPYPGGERAPVPPGRAAAPAPPAAAPAPAPAAARTPIGM
;
A
#
# COMPACT_ATOMS: atom_id res chain seq x y z
N MET A 1 0.90 -18.78 34.61
CA MET A 1 1.20 -17.41 34.16
C MET A 1 0.82 -17.32 32.69
N SER A 2 -0.37 -16.82 32.36
CA SER A 2 -0.77 -16.64 30.97
C SER A 2 -0.54 -15.18 30.61
N PRO A 3 0.39 -14.86 29.70
CA PRO A 3 0.50 -13.49 29.24
C PRO A 3 -0.77 -13.20 28.46
N SER A 4 -1.59 -12.28 28.96
CA SER A 4 -2.54 -11.54 28.14
C SER A 4 -1.72 -10.64 27.22
N ALA A 5 -0.95 -11.25 26.31
CA ALA A 5 -0.14 -10.53 25.35
C ALA A 5 -1.13 -10.00 24.32
N VAL A 6 -1.37 -8.68 24.38
CA VAL A 6 -2.08 -7.98 23.31
C VAL A 6 -1.36 -8.33 22.01
N PRO A 7 -2.02 -9.03 21.06
CA PRO A 7 -1.36 -9.51 19.87
C PRO A 7 -0.80 -8.31 19.11
N THR A 8 0.47 -8.39 18.77
CA THR A 8 1.14 -7.34 18.01
C THR A 8 0.65 -7.35 16.57
N ARG A 9 0.93 -6.27 15.83
CA ARG A 9 0.65 -6.18 14.39
C ARG A 9 1.34 -7.31 13.63
N ASP A 10 2.57 -7.67 14.01
CA ASP A 10 3.31 -8.76 13.39
C ASP A 10 2.67 -10.13 13.67
N ASP A 11 2.15 -10.36 14.88
CA ASP A 11 1.39 -11.59 15.19
C ASP A 11 0.14 -11.72 14.33
N LEU A 12 -0.55 -10.61 14.07
CA LEU A 12 -1.71 -10.58 13.18
C LEU A 12 -1.34 -10.91 11.75
N VAL A 13 -0.28 -10.29 11.24
CA VAL A 13 0.23 -10.55 9.89
C VAL A 13 0.63 -12.01 9.76
N ALA A 14 1.32 -12.58 10.74
CA ALA A 14 1.70 -14.00 10.74
C ALA A 14 0.47 -14.92 10.67
N ARG A 15 -0.56 -14.70 11.51
CA ARG A 15 -1.80 -15.48 11.47
C ARG A 15 -2.54 -15.37 10.14
N LEU A 16 -2.65 -14.16 9.61
CA LEU A 16 -3.33 -13.91 8.34
C LEU A 16 -2.58 -14.55 7.17
N ARG A 17 -1.24 -14.55 7.18
CA ARG A 17 -0.43 -15.21 6.15
C ARG A 17 -0.67 -16.72 6.12
N VAL A 18 -0.77 -17.36 7.28
CA VAL A 18 -1.10 -18.79 7.36
C VAL A 18 -2.52 -19.05 6.83
N ARG A 19 -3.49 -18.20 7.21
CA ARG A 19 -4.89 -18.35 6.80
C ARG A 19 -5.14 -18.08 5.32
N PHE A 20 -4.39 -17.15 4.73
CA PHE A 20 -4.54 -16.72 3.34
C PHE A 20 -3.26 -17.01 2.56
N ALA A 21 -2.80 -18.27 2.57
CA ALA A 21 -1.55 -18.69 1.95
C ALA A 21 -1.48 -18.45 0.42
N ASP A 22 -2.63 -18.39 -0.24
CA ASP A 22 -2.74 -18.09 -1.68
C ASP A 22 -2.49 -16.61 -2.02
N ILE A 23 -2.44 -15.73 -1.01
CA ILE A 23 -2.17 -14.30 -1.19
C ILE A 23 -0.70 -14.02 -0.85
N PRO A 24 0.03 -13.27 -1.69
CA PRO A 24 1.41 -12.88 -1.39
C PRO A 24 1.52 -12.19 -0.02
N ALA A 25 2.52 -12.59 0.76
CA ALA A 25 2.73 -12.09 2.13
C ALA A 25 2.81 -10.55 2.20
N GLU A 26 3.43 -9.92 1.21
CA GLU A 26 3.52 -8.45 1.12
C GLU A 26 2.14 -7.80 0.99
N ASN A 27 1.22 -8.42 0.22
CA ASN A 27 -0.14 -7.92 0.08
C ASN A 27 -0.93 -8.05 1.40
N VAL A 28 -0.69 -9.13 2.16
CA VAL A 28 -1.29 -9.30 3.50
C VAL A 28 -0.78 -8.22 4.46
N ARG A 29 0.53 -7.98 4.49
CA ARG A 29 1.13 -6.93 5.32
C ARG A 29 0.58 -5.55 4.96
N ARG A 30 0.61 -5.19 3.68
CA ARG A 30 0.07 -3.91 3.20
C ARG A 30 -1.42 -3.75 3.52
N CYS A 31 -2.21 -4.83 3.43
CA CYS A 31 -3.63 -4.81 3.79
C CYS A 31 -3.84 -4.44 5.27
N VAL A 32 -3.06 -5.06 6.17
CA VAL A 32 -3.10 -4.74 7.61
C VAL A 32 -2.63 -3.31 7.87
N ASP A 33 -1.60 -2.86 7.16
CA ASP A 33 -1.03 -1.53 7.29
C ASP A 33 -1.98 -0.42 6.85
N ASP A 34 -2.61 -0.61 5.69
CA ASP A 34 -3.64 0.29 5.15
C ASP A 34 -4.80 0.42 6.14
N LEU A 35 -5.25 -0.69 6.75
CA LEU A 35 -6.36 -0.69 7.70
C LEU A 35 -6.02 0.09 8.97
N TRP A 36 -4.80 -0.07 9.49
CA TRP A 36 -4.33 0.72 10.63
C TRP A 36 -4.32 2.21 10.32
N CYS A 37 -3.82 2.59 9.14
CA CYS A 37 -3.77 3.96 8.67
C CYS A 37 -5.19 4.54 8.49
N CYS A 38 -6.09 3.79 7.86
CA CYS A 38 -7.49 4.19 7.66
C CYS A 38 -8.22 4.40 9.00
N CYS A 39 -8.04 3.51 9.98
CA CYS A 39 -8.64 3.69 11.31
C CYS A 39 -8.15 4.97 11.97
N ALA A 40 -6.84 5.22 11.93
CA ALA A 40 -6.26 6.45 12.48
C ALA A 40 -6.78 7.70 11.78
N HIS A 41 -6.89 7.68 10.45
CA HIS A 41 -7.43 8.79 9.66
C HIS A 41 -8.90 9.09 9.98
N LEU A 42 -9.68 8.05 10.29
CA LEU A 42 -11.09 8.16 10.68
C LEU A 42 -11.28 8.50 12.17
N GLY A 43 -10.20 8.70 12.94
CA GLY A 43 -10.24 8.96 14.37
C GLY A 43 -10.66 7.74 15.22
N MET A 44 -10.68 6.55 14.64
CA MET A 44 -10.98 5.31 15.36
C MET A 44 -9.72 4.77 16.03
N ARG A 45 -9.82 4.31 17.27
CA ARG A 45 -8.74 3.55 17.90
C ARG A 45 -8.67 2.15 17.25
N PRO A 46 -7.58 1.81 16.53
CA PRO A 46 -7.46 0.50 15.91
C PRO A 46 -7.21 -0.55 16.99
N ASP A 47 -8.20 -1.40 17.22
CA ASP A 47 -8.06 -2.61 18.03
C ASP A 47 -7.59 -3.77 17.15
N ALA A 48 -6.64 -4.57 17.66
CA ALA A 48 -6.05 -5.70 16.95
C ALA A 48 -7.11 -6.68 16.40
N ARG A 49 -8.16 -6.96 17.18
CA ARG A 49 -9.25 -7.88 16.79
C ARG A 49 -10.13 -7.28 15.70
N THR A 50 -10.35 -5.96 15.76
CA THR A 50 -11.09 -5.24 14.72
C THR A 50 -10.32 -5.24 13.40
N ILE A 51 -9.02 -4.95 13.43
CA ILE A 51 -8.19 -5.00 12.23
C ILE A 51 -8.13 -6.41 11.66
N GLU A 52 -7.99 -7.44 12.49
CA GLU A 52 -7.99 -8.85 12.04
C GLU A 52 -9.27 -9.19 11.26
N ARG A 53 -10.43 -8.80 11.78
CA ARG A 53 -11.73 -9.05 11.14
C ARG A 53 -11.85 -8.30 9.80
N LEU A 54 -11.44 -7.04 9.76
CA LEU A 54 -11.48 -6.23 8.55
C LEU A 54 -10.53 -6.79 7.48
N ALA A 55 -9.30 -7.16 7.88
CA ALA A 55 -8.32 -7.77 7.00
C ALA A 55 -8.84 -9.11 6.46
N ALA A 56 -9.36 -9.99 7.33
CA ALA A 56 -9.93 -11.27 6.91
C ALA A 56 -11.10 -11.09 5.94
N SER A 57 -11.97 -10.11 6.18
CA SER A 57 -13.07 -9.78 5.25
C SER A 57 -12.54 -9.34 3.89
N ARG A 58 -11.59 -8.39 3.86
CA ARG A 58 -11.00 -7.86 2.62
C ARG A 58 -10.26 -8.95 1.84
N LEU A 59 -9.44 -9.75 2.51
CA LEU A 59 -8.68 -10.85 1.91
C LEU A 59 -9.61 -11.97 1.42
N THR A 60 -10.70 -12.27 2.12
CA THR A 60 -11.74 -13.20 1.62
C THR A 60 -12.37 -12.68 0.33
N GLY A 61 -12.63 -11.38 0.25
CA GLY A 61 -13.09 -10.73 -0.98
C GLY A 61 -12.10 -10.86 -2.13
N VAL A 62 -10.79 -10.75 -1.85
CA VAL A 62 -9.73 -10.97 -2.85
C VAL A 62 -9.71 -12.41 -3.33
N VAL A 63 -9.73 -13.40 -2.42
CA VAL A 63 -9.74 -14.82 -2.80
C VAL A 63 -10.97 -15.17 -3.64
N ARG A 64 -12.16 -14.70 -3.23
CA ARG A 64 -13.41 -14.99 -3.92
C ARG A 64 -13.56 -14.21 -5.23
N GLY A 65 -13.12 -12.96 -5.25
CA GLY A 65 -13.17 -12.08 -6.43
C GLY A 65 -12.09 -12.37 -7.47
N ALA A 66 -11.02 -13.09 -7.11
CA ALA A 66 -10.05 -13.64 -8.07
C ALA A 66 -10.66 -14.73 -8.96
N ARG A 67 -11.79 -15.32 -8.56
CA ARG A 67 -12.59 -16.23 -9.38
C ARG A 67 -13.67 -15.41 -10.09
N PRO A 68 -13.59 -15.20 -11.42
CA PRO A 68 -14.68 -14.57 -12.15
C PRO A 68 -15.96 -15.41 -11.94
N PRO A 69 -17.12 -14.78 -11.69
CA PRO A 69 -18.39 -15.49 -11.48
C PRO A 69 -18.91 -16.18 -12.76
N TYR A 70 -18.27 -15.95 -13.91
CA TYR A 70 -18.62 -16.57 -15.19
C TYR A 70 -17.41 -17.28 -15.81
N PRO A 71 -17.58 -18.50 -16.35
CA PRO A 71 -16.58 -19.14 -17.20
C PRO A 71 -16.51 -18.36 -18.52
N GLY A 72 -15.61 -17.37 -18.58
CA GLY A 72 -15.44 -16.49 -19.75
C GLY A 72 -15.07 -15.04 -19.44
N GLY A 73 -14.87 -14.67 -18.17
CA GLY A 73 -14.49 -13.31 -17.81
C GLY A 73 -13.05 -12.99 -18.16
N GLU A 74 -12.79 -12.53 -19.38
CA GLU A 74 -11.65 -11.64 -19.63
C GLU A 74 -11.66 -10.56 -18.54
N ARG A 75 -10.51 -10.34 -17.89
CA ARG A 75 -10.31 -9.17 -17.04
C ARG A 75 -10.76 -7.96 -17.86
N ALA A 76 -11.75 -7.22 -17.38
CA ALA A 76 -12.15 -5.97 -18.02
C ALA A 76 -10.89 -5.15 -18.29
N PRO A 77 -10.64 -4.73 -19.54
CA PRO A 77 -9.46 -3.94 -19.85
C PRO A 77 -9.46 -2.72 -18.94
N VAL A 78 -8.31 -2.47 -18.31
CA VAL A 78 -8.06 -1.22 -17.59
C VAL A 78 -8.48 -0.08 -18.53
N PRO A 79 -9.40 0.81 -18.14
CA PRO A 79 -9.75 1.93 -19.00
C PRO A 79 -8.47 2.68 -19.36
N PRO A 80 -8.24 3.06 -20.63
CA PRO A 80 -7.02 3.75 -21.07
C PRO A 80 -7.03 5.22 -20.63
N GLY A 81 -7.13 5.45 -19.33
CA GLY A 81 -7.12 6.76 -18.68
C GLY A 81 -6.43 6.77 -17.32
N ARG A 82 -5.87 5.62 -16.89
CA ARG A 82 -5.07 5.52 -15.65
C ARG A 82 -3.73 4.83 -15.89
N ALA A 83 -3.22 4.93 -17.11
CA ALA A 83 -1.77 4.95 -17.28
C ALA A 83 -1.26 6.08 -16.39
N ALA A 84 -0.34 5.75 -15.49
CA ALA A 84 0.40 6.72 -14.73
C ALA A 84 0.82 7.84 -15.67
N ALA A 85 0.48 9.09 -15.33
CA ALA A 85 1.10 10.22 -15.99
C ALA A 85 2.62 9.95 -16.01
N PRO A 86 3.31 10.13 -17.15
CA PRO A 86 4.75 10.02 -17.16
C PRO A 86 5.28 10.97 -16.09
N ALA A 87 6.18 10.46 -15.24
CA ALA A 87 6.96 11.31 -14.35
C ALA A 87 7.55 12.46 -15.19
N PRO A 88 7.56 13.71 -14.68
CA PRO A 88 8.25 14.78 -15.39
C PRO A 88 9.69 14.31 -15.64
N PRO A 89 10.26 14.55 -16.85
CA PRO A 89 11.64 14.21 -17.08
C PRO A 89 12.49 14.90 -16.03
N ALA A 90 13.39 14.14 -15.41
CA ALA A 90 14.40 14.67 -14.52
C ALA A 90 15.06 15.87 -15.22
N ALA A 91 14.90 17.05 -14.64
CA ALA A 91 15.56 18.24 -15.12
C ALA A 91 17.06 17.93 -15.23
N ALA A 92 17.57 17.97 -16.45
CA ALA A 92 19.00 17.86 -16.72
C ALA A 92 19.74 18.92 -15.89
N PRO A 93 20.96 18.63 -15.40
CA PRO A 93 21.75 19.60 -14.66
C PRO A 93 22.02 20.83 -15.54
N ALA A 94 21.71 22.01 -15.02
CA ALA A 94 22.02 23.27 -15.68
C ALA A 94 23.54 23.39 -15.89
N PRO A 95 24.01 23.82 -17.08
CA PRO A 95 25.42 24.17 -17.26
C PRO A 95 25.74 25.44 -16.47
N ALA A 96 26.86 25.44 -15.76
CA ALA A 96 27.45 26.65 -15.18
C ALA A 96 28.21 27.45 -16.24
N PRO A 97 27.99 28.76 -16.35
CA PRO A 97 28.96 29.64 -16.97
C PRO A 97 29.62 30.59 -15.95
N ALA A 98 30.95 30.44 -15.89
CA ALA A 98 32.01 31.43 -15.80
C ALA A 98 31.87 32.65 -14.86
N ALA A 99 32.79 32.68 -13.89
CA ALA A 99 33.24 33.87 -13.20
C ALA A 99 33.82 34.94 -14.14
N ALA A 100 33.90 36.16 -13.60
CA ALA A 100 34.63 37.36 -14.07
C ALA A 100 33.75 38.33 -14.90
N ARG A 101 33.64 39.64 -14.61
CA ARG A 101 34.59 40.57 -13.98
C ARG A 101 33.84 41.77 -13.36
N THR A 102 34.36 42.26 -12.24
CA THR A 102 34.13 43.62 -11.71
C THR A 102 34.46 44.70 -12.75
N PRO A 103 33.85 45.88 -12.60
CA PRO A 103 34.60 47.11 -12.72
C PRO A 103 34.70 47.85 -11.39
N ILE A 104 35.90 48.36 -11.19
CA ILE A 104 36.36 49.31 -10.16
C ILE A 104 35.74 50.69 -10.45
N GLY A 105 35.57 51.51 -9.41
CA GLY A 105 34.80 52.75 -9.45
C GLY A 105 35.32 53.88 -10.35
N MET A 106 34.45 54.86 -10.53
CA MET A 106 34.71 56.31 -10.47
C MET A 106 33.48 56.99 -9.87
#